data_AF-A0A060WEI3-F1
#
_entry.id   AF-A0A060WEI3-F1
#
_cell.length_a   1.000
_cell.length_b   1.000
_cell.length_c   1.000
_cell.angle_alpha   90.00
_cell.angle_beta   90.00
_cell.angle_gamma   90.00
#
_symmetry.space_group_name_H-M   'P 1'
#
loop_
_entity.id
_entity.type
_entity.pdbx_description
1 polymer ?
#
loop_
_entity_poly.entity_id
_entity_poly.type
_entity_poly.pdbx_seq_one_letter_code
_entity_poly.pdbx_strand_id
1 'polypeptide(L)'
;MVPYLSESRSKQKILGRQLFVLDDMMQLLERLETTDQLFNEPCPPNPGNEAHSRWKVLKSEYKEGVQEVEALISTLRDMMDKLHHKRDRLTNLVTALENKKDLSRQMGESLQTAYNALRVCEGQLAQLRAETDATLDRSADWQHLRDALQGYVEETQGVMQCRLLSVGSSELCVELRPRSCGSTSGQLEPLRLTVTWSPDDHFHLQVYQGTAGLLEVSMKGCLSHLSAALLEVMQCYTSQGEMLAEIQALHSRFAIDWRPGQRLLVFLKTASSVCNLRVEEGYPSRGTATLISVRRDGELVDNAVLQPPQKTLSLTEWLEFLSSSLNV
;
A
#
# COMPACT_ATOMS: atom_id res chain seq x y z
N MET A 1 -73.35 8.61 -48.12
CA MET A 1 -74.25 7.43 -48.11
C MET A 1 -75.74 7.82 -48.16
N VAL A 2 -76.18 8.87 -47.46
CA VAL A 2 -77.56 9.41 -47.50
C VAL A 2 -78.08 9.80 -48.90
N PRO A 3 -77.29 10.40 -49.83
CA PRO A 3 -77.78 10.77 -51.16
C PRO A 3 -78.16 9.56 -52.01
N TYR A 4 -77.34 8.50 -51.98
CA TYR A 4 -77.53 7.27 -52.76
C TYR A 4 -78.80 6.50 -52.35
N LEU A 5 -79.13 6.52 -51.05
CA LEU A 5 -80.36 5.93 -50.51
C LEU A 5 -81.62 6.72 -50.92
N SER A 6 -81.52 8.05 -50.99
CA SER A 6 -82.63 8.92 -51.43
C SER A 6 -82.96 8.72 -52.92
N GLU A 7 -81.93 8.57 -53.75
CA GLU A 7 -82.07 8.36 -55.19
C GLU A 7 -82.64 6.96 -55.49
N SER A 8 -82.21 5.95 -54.75
CA SER A 8 -82.74 4.58 -54.83
C SER A 8 -84.21 4.49 -54.44
N ARG A 9 -84.63 5.22 -53.40
CA ARG A 9 -86.03 5.27 -52.94
C ARG A 9 -86.96 5.95 -53.96
N SER A 10 -86.46 6.98 -54.64
CA SER A 10 -87.18 7.65 -55.73
C SER A 10 -87.34 6.74 -56.95
N LYS A 11 -86.25 6.09 -57.38
CA LYS A 11 -86.24 5.12 -58.48
C LYS A 11 -87.15 3.92 -58.19
N GLN A 12 -87.13 3.37 -56.98
CA GLN A 12 -88.05 2.30 -56.56
C GLN A 12 -89.52 2.72 -56.56
N LYS A 13 -89.83 3.98 -56.21
CA LYS A 13 -91.20 4.51 -56.31
C LYS A 13 -91.68 4.59 -57.75
N ILE A 14 -90.80 5.00 -58.68
CA ILE A 14 -91.12 5.11 -60.11
C ILE A 14 -91.30 3.71 -60.70
N LEU A 15 -90.36 2.79 -60.46
CA LEU A 15 -90.44 1.40 -60.91
C LEU A 15 -91.69 0.70 -60.37
N GLY A 16 -92.04 0.88 -59.09
CA GLY A 16 -93.25 0.31 -58.51
C GLY A 16 -94.54 0.86 -59.14
N ARG A 17 -94.56 2.15 -59.52
CA ARG A 17 -95.69 2.73 -60.26
C ARG A 17 -95.76 2.20 -61.70
N GLN A 18 -94.62 2.03 -62.37
CA GLN A 18 -94.56 1.51 -63.74
C GLN A 18 -94.95 0.04 -63.83
N LEU A 19 -94.52 -0.78 -62.87
CA LEU A 19 -94.95 -2.18 -62.76
C LEU A 19 -96.47 -2.29 -62.56
N PHE A 20 -97.05 -1.42 -61.74
CA PHE A 20 -98.50 -1.39 -61.50
C PHE A 20 -99.28 -1.10 -62.79
N VAL A 21 -98.84 -0.10 -63.57
CA VAL A 21 -99.45 0.23 -64.86
C VAL A 21 -99.28 -0.90 -65.88
N LEU A 22 -98.12 -1.55 -65.93
CA LEU A 22 -97.87 -2.66 -66.86
C LEU A 22 -98.69 -3.92 -66.51
N ASP A 23 -98.83 -4.24 -65.23
CA ASP A 23 -99.62 -5.38 -64.77
C ASP A 23 -101.11 -5.19 -65.07
N ASP A 24 -101.64 -3.97 -64.86
CA ASP A 24 -103.00 -3.61 -65.28
C ASP A 24 -103.16 -3.71 -66.80
N MET A 25 -102.20 -3.18 -67.57
CA MET A 25 -102.25 -3.26 -69.03
C MET A 25 -102.24 -4.70 -69.52
N MET A 26 -101.46 -5.59 -68.91
CA MET A 26 -101.44 -7.00 -69.30
C MET A 26 -102.74 -7.73 -68.93
N GLN A 27 -103.29 -7.50 -67.74
CA GLN A 27 -104.57 -8.09 -67.34
C GLN A 27 -105.74 -7.60 -68.20
N LEU A 28 -105.69 -6.35 -68.65
CA LEU A 28 -106.70 -5.77 -69.54
C LEU A 28 -106.58 -6.33 -70.97
N LEU A 29 -105.35 -6.58 -71.44
CA LEU A 29 -105.09 -7.24 -72.73
C LEU A 29 -105.44 -8.73 -72.74
N GLU A 30 -105.26 -9.46 -71.63
CA GLU A 30 -105.63 -10.88 -71.52
C GLU A 30 -107.15 -11.12 -71.58
N ARG A 31 -107.98 -10.11 -71.27
CA ARG A 31 -109.45 -10.23 -71.22
C ARG A 31 -110.17 -9.88 -72.53
N LEU A 32 -109.45 -9.39 -73.54
CA LEU A 32 -110.02 -8.94 -74.81
C LEU A 32 -109.96 -10.05 -75.87
N GLU A 33 -111.12 -10.50 -76.36
CA GLU A 33 -111.19 -11.51 -77.43
C GLU A 33 -111.26 -10.88 -78.85
N THR A 34 -111.62 -9.60 -78.98
CA THR A 34 -111.62 -8.84 -80.26
C THR A 34 -111.32 -7.35 -80.05
N THR A 35 -110.70 -6.71 -81.05
CA THR A 35 -110.20 -5.32 -80.99
C THR A 35 -111.29 -4.24 -80.88
N ASP A 36 -112.53 -4.51 -81.29
CA ASP A 36 -113.64 -3.54 -81.24
C ASP A 36 -114.24 -3.34 -79.84
N GLN A 37 -113.90 -4.20 -78.87
CA GLN A 37 -114.32 -4.09 -77.47
C GLN A 37 -113.52 -3.01 -76.71
N LEU A 38 -112.34 -2.63 -77.22
CA LEU A 38 -111.41 -1.69 -76.58
C LEU A 38 -111.89 -0.23 -76.62
N PHE A 39 -112.75 0.12 -77.58
CA PHE A 39 -113.25 1.48 -77.78
C PHE A 39 -114.65 1.74 -77.23
N ASN A 40 -115.38 0.69 -76.80
CA ASN A 40 -116.80 0.78 -76.44
C ASN A 40 -117.16 0.32 -75.01
N GLU A 41 -116.23 -0.25 -74.23
CA GLU A 41 -116.47 -0.53 -72.81
C GLU A 41 -116.03 0.63 -71.89
N PRO A 42 -116.84 1.01 -70.88
CA PRO A 42 -116.40 1.95 -69.86
C PRO A 42 -115.26 1.32 -69.04
N CYS A 43 -114.15 2.05 -68.94
CA CYS A 43 -112.95 1.67 -68.20
C CYS A 43 -113.31 1.23 -66.76
N PRO A 44 -112.93 0.01 -66.31
CA PRO A 44 -113.27 -0.45 -64.97
C PRO A 44 -112.62 0.45 -63.91
N PRO A 45 -113.39 0.96 -62.92
CA PRO A 45 -112.89 1.92 -61.94
C PRO A 45 -112.31 1.18 -60.73
N ASN A 46 -111.25 0.39 -60.92
CA ASN A 46 -110.22 0.14 -59.89
C ASN A 46 -109.24 -0.93 -60.38
N PRO A 47 -107.96 -0.59 -60.54
CA PRO A 47 -106.93 -1.59 -60.63
C PRO A 47 -106.68 -2.26 -59.27
N GLY A 48 -106.53 -3.58 -59.27
CA GLY A 48 -106.60 -4.44 -58.09
C GLY A 48 -105.57 -4.12 -57.01
N ASN A 49 -106.02 -4.06 -55.76
CA ASN A 49 -105.23 -3.79 -54.55
C ASN A 49 -104.15 -4.86 -54.23
N GLU A 50 -104.12 -5.95 -54.99
CA GLU A 50 -103.32 -7.16 -54.72
C GLU A 50 -101.84 -7.01 -55.13
N ALA A 51 -101.54 -6.35 -56.24
CA ALA A 51 -100.15 -6.05 -56.62
C ALA A 51 -99.48 -5.10 -55.60
N HIS A 52 -100.26 -4.13 -55.09
CA HIS A 52 -99.78 -3.19 -54.08
C HIS A 52 -99.55 -3.83 -52.71
N SER A 53 -100.41 -4.76 -52.30
CA SER A 53 -100.21 -5.53 -51.07
C SER A 53 -99.00 -6.45 -51.16
N ARG A 54 -98.81 -7.15 -52.30
CA ARG A 54 -97.61 -7.97 -52.56
C ARG A 54 -96.31 -7.16 -52.55
N TRP A 55 -96.29 -5.97 -53.15
CA TRP A 55 -95.12 -5.09 -53.08
C TRP A 55 -94.84 -4.57 -51.65
N LYS A 56 -95.88 -4.30 -50.86
CA LYS A 56 -95.70 -3.92 -49.44
C LYS A 56 -95.06 -5.04 -48.63
N VAL A 57 -95.49 -6.29 -48.84
CA VAL A 57 -94.91 -7.49 -48.20
C VAL A 57 -93.45 -7.66 -48.63
N LEU A 58 -93.17 -7.62 -49.93
CA LEU A 58 -91.79 -7.75 -50.44
C LEU A 58 -90.87 -6.63 -49.91
N LYS A 59 -91.41 -5.43 -49.72
CA LYS A 59 -90.68 -4.29 -49.18
C LYS A 59 -90.41 -4.43 -47.68
N SER A 60 -91.33 -5.00 -46.90
CA SER A 60 -91.07 -5.31 -45.49
C SER A 60 -90.04 -6.42 -45.37
N GLU A 61 -90.15 -7.49 -46.16
CA GLU A 61 -89.19 -8.59 -46.19
C GLU A 61 -87.79 -8.12 -46.59
N TYR A 62 -87.68 -7.28 -47.62
CA TYR A 62 -86.41 -6.67 -48.02
C TYR A 62 -85.82 -5.81 -46.88
N LYS A 63 -86.66 -5.05 -46.16
CA LYS A 63 -86.21 -4.21 -45.05
C LYS A 63 -85.73 -5.06 -43.87
N GLU A 64 -86.42 -6.15 -43.56
CA GLU A 64 -86.02 -7.12 -42.53
C GLU A 64 -84.71 -7.81 -42.91
N GLY A 65 -84.57 -8.26 -44.16
CA GLY A 65 -83.33 -8.85 -44.66
C GLY A 65 -82.15 -7.88 -44.63
N VAL A 66 -82.36 -6.59 -44.94
CA VAL A 66 -81.32 -5.56 -44.79
C VAL A 66 -80.92 -5.39 -43.33
N GLN A 67 -81.87 -5.37 -42.40
CA GLN A 67 -81.57 -5.26 -40.96
C GLN A 67 -80.80 -6.47 -40.43
N GLU A 68 -81.15 -7.68 -40.87
CA GLU A 68 -80.44 -8.90 -40.51
C GLU A 68 -79.00 -8.89 -41.03
N VAL A 69 -78.81 -8.50 -42.29
CA VAL A 69 -77.47 -8.35 -42.88
C VAL A 69 -76.66 -7.28 -42.15
N GLU A 70 -77.26 -6.14 -41.77
CA GLU A 70 -76.59 -5.10 -40.99
C GLU A 70 -76.16 -5.61 -39.60
N ALA A 71 -77.00 -6.41 -38.92
CA ALA A 71 -76.66 -7.01 -37.64
C ALA A 71 -75.51 -8.03 -37.75
N LEU A 72 -75.52 -8.86 -38.81
CA LEU A 72 -74.43 -9.79 -39.12
C LEU A 72 -73.12 -9.05 -39.42
N ILE A 73 -73.18 -7.97 -40.20
CA ILE A 73 -72.01 -7.12 -40.47
C ILE A 73 -71.45 -6.52 -39.18
N SER A 74 -72.32 -6.04 -38.27
CA SER A 74 -71.88 -5.53 -36.97
C SER A 74 -71.17 -6.62 -36.14
N THR A 75 -71.74 -7.82 -36.09
CA THR A 75 -71.16 -8.96 -35.34
C THR A 75 -69.81 -9.37 -35.93
N LEU A 76 -69.68 -9.41 -37.25
CA LEU A 76 -68.42 -9.70 -37.94
C LEU A 76 -67.35 -8.65 -37.68
N ARG A 77 -67.72 -7.36 -37.61
CA ARG A 77 -66.78 -6.29 -37.23
C ARG A 77 -66.28 -6.46 -35.81
N ASP A 78 -67.16 -6.71 -34.84
CA ASP A 78 -66.77 -6.96 -33.45
C ASP A 78 -65.83 -8.17 -33.30
N MET A 79 -66.10 -9.26 -34.03
CA MET A 79 -65.22 -10.43 -34.05
C MET A 79 -63.86 -10.12 -34.68
N MET A 80 -63.85 -9.36 -35.77
CA MET A 80 -62.62 -8.92 -36.42
C MET A 80 -61.80 -8.04 -35.50
N ASP A 81 -62.41 -7.09 -34.78
CA ASP A 81 -61.71 -6.24 -33.80
C ASP A 81 -61.12 -7.08 -32.67
N LYS A 82 -61.88 -8.05 -32.13
CA LYS A 82 -61.36 -8.99 -31.11
C LYS A 82 -60.17 -9.80 -31.63
N LEU A 83 -60.20 -10.24 -32.88
CA LEU A 83 -59.08 -10.95 -33.51
C LEU A 83 -57.87 -10.04 -33.71
N HIS A 84 -58.06 -8.78 -34.08
CA HIS A 84 -56.98 -7.79 -34.17
C HIS A 84 -56.32 -7.58 -32.80
N HIS A 85 -57.11 -7.33 -31.74
CA HIS A 85 -56.58 -7.17 -30.39
C HIS A 85 -55.80 -8.40 -29.90
N LYS A 86 -56.31 -9.61 -30.20
CA LYS A 86 -55.61 -10.86 -29.86
C LYS A 86 -54.28 -10.98 -30.61
N ARG A 87 -54.27 -10.66 -31.90
CA ARG A 87 -53.05 -10.65 -32.72
C ARG A 87 -52.04 -9.67 -32.16
N ASP A 88 -52.42 -8.43 -31.90
CA ASP A 88 -51.51 -7.40 -31.38
C ASP A 88 -50.93 -7.81 -30.02
N ARG A 89 -51.75 -8.42 -29.16
CA ARG A 89 -51.28 -8.99 -27.89
C ARG A 89 -50.27 -10.13 -28.10
N LEU A 90 -50.50 -11.03 -29.05
CA LEU A 90 -49.56 -12.10 -29.38
C LEU A 90 -48.26 -11.55 -29.95
N THR A 91 -48.33 -10.57 -30.85
CA THR A 91 -47.13 -9.89 -31.39
C THR A 91 -46.32 -9.26 -30.27
N ASN A 92 -46.96 -8.55 -29.34
CA ASN A 92 -46.27 -7.97 -28.18
C ASN A 92 -45.62 -9.05 -27.30
N LEU A 93 -46.30 -10.17 -27.04
CA LEU A 93 -45.73 -11.28 -26.26
C LEU A 93 -44.53 -11.93 -26.96
N VAL A 94 -44.58 -12.11 -28.28
CA VAL A 94 -43.46 -12.65 -29.06
C VAL A 94 -42.25 -11.74 -28.95
N THR A 95 -42.41 -10.43 -29.18
CA THR A 95 -41.30 -9.47 -29.04
C THR A 95 -40.72 -9.46 -27.61
N ALA A 96 -41.56 -9.55 -26.58
CA ALA A 96 -41.10 -9.64 -25.19
C ALA A 96 -40.30 -10.92 -24.91
N LEU A 97 -40.71 -12.05 -25.49
CA LEU A 97 -39.98 -13.32 -25.36
C LEU A 97 -38.64 -13.30 -26.10
N GLU A 98 -38.60 -12.71 -27.29
CA GLU A 98 -37.36 -12.50 -28.06
C GLU A 98 -36.37 -11.64 -27.28
N ASN A 99 -36.82 -10.49 -26.75
CA ASN A 99 -36.00 -9.63 -25.90
C ASN A 99 -35.47 -10.37 -24.66
N LYS A 100 -36.30 -11.18 -24.01
CA LYS A 100 -35.88 -11.97 -22.83
C LYS A 100 -34.86 -13.05 -23.20
N LYS A 101 -35.01 -13.67 -24.37
CA LYS A 101 -34.04 -14.67 -24.88
C LYS A 101 -32.69 -14.01 -25.16
N ASP A 102 -32.68 -12.84 -25.79
CA ASP A 102 -31.45 -12.11 -26.06
C ASP A 102 -30.75 -11.65 -24.77
N LEU A 103 -31.52 -11.15 -23.80
CA LEU A 103 -30.98 -10.82 -22.47
C LEU A 103 -30.35 -12.05 -21.78
N SER A 104 -31.03 -13.20 -21.85
CA SER A 104 -30.48 -14.45 -21.28
C SER A 104 -29.17 -14.87 -21.94
N ARG A 105 -29.05 -14.67 -23.26
CA ARG A 105 -27.81 -14.95 -24.00
C ARG A 105 -26.68 -14.02 -23.58
N GLN A 106 -26.95 -12.71 -23.50
CA GLN A 106 -25.98 -11.71 -23.04
C GLN A 106 -25.49 -11.98 -21.61
N MET A 107 -26.39 -12.37 -20.70
CA MET A 107 -26.00 -12.76 -19.34
C MET A 107 -25.10 -14.00 -19.33
N GLY A 108 -25.37 -15.00 -20.20
CA GLY A 108 -24.51 -16.17 -20.35
C GLY A 108 -23.10 -15.81 -20.84
N GLU A 109 -23.00 -14.94 -21.85
CA GLU A 109 -21.72 -14.45 -22.37
C GLU A 109 -20.93 -13.66 -21.29
N SER A 110 -21.61 -12.81 -20.53
CA SER A 110 -21.02 -12.05 -19.42
C SER A 110 -20.53 -12.96 -18.29
N LEU A 111 -21.33 -13.96 -17.91
CA LEU A 111 -20.95 -14.96 -16.90
C LEU A 111 -19.72 -15.75 -17.34
N GLN A 112 -19.66 -16.19 -18.59
CA GLN A 112 -18.50 -16.90 -19.12
C GLN A 112 -17.24 -16.01 -19.10
N THR A 113 -17.40 -14.72 -19.42
CA THR A 113 -16.30 -13.75 -19.38
C THR A 113 -15.80 -13.56 -17.95
N ALA A 114 -16.71 -13.44 -16.98
CA ALA A 114 -16.37 -13.34 -15.56
C ALA A 114 -15.65 -14.60 -15.05
N TYR A 115 -16.10 -15.79 -15.44
CA TYR A 115 -15.43 -17.05 -15.11
C TYR A 115 -14.01 -17.12 -15.68
N ASN A 116 -13.83 -16.72 -16.94
CA ASN A 116 -12.51 -16.70 -17.56
C ASN A 116 -11.57 -15.71 -16.83
N ALA A 117 -12.07 -14.53 -16.46
CA ALA A 117 -11.33 -13.54 -15.69
C ALA A 117 -10.93 -14.08 -14.31
N LEU A 118 -11.86 -14.73 -13.60
CA LEU A 118 -11.58 -15.35 -12.30
C LEU A 118 -10.46 -16.39 -12.41
N ARG A 119 -10.49 -17.26 -13.42
CA ARG A 119 -9.45 -18.26 -13.64
C ARG A 119 -8.08 -17.66 -13.90
N VAL A 120 -8.01 -16.53 -14.63
CA VAL A 120 -6.76 -15.79 -14.83
C VAL A 120 -6.25 -15.22 -13.51
N CYS A 121 -7.13 -14.61 -12.70
CA CYS A 121 -6.77 -14.09 -11.39
C CYS A 121 -6.27 -15.19 -10.44
N GLU A 122 -6.91 -16.37 -10.43
CA GLU A 122 -6.45 -17.52 -9.64
C GLU A 122 -5.04 -17.98 -10.05
N GLY A 123 -4.76 -18.02 -11.36
CA GLY A 123 -3.42 -18.33 -11.87
C GLY A 123 -2.37 -17.30 -11.44
N GLN A 124 -2.70 -16.00 -11.52
CA GLN A 124 -1.81 -14.93 -11.07
C GLN A 124 -1.56 -14.98 -9.56
N LEU A 125 -2.59 -15.27 -8.76
CA LEU A 125 -2.46 -15.45 -7.32
C LEU A 125 -1.56 -16.64 -6.97
N ALA A 126 -1.68 -17.75 -7.69
CA ALA A 126 -0.81 -18.91 -7.50
C ALA A 126 0.65 -18.58 -7.82
N GLN A 127 0.90 -17.83 -8.91
CA GLN A 127 2.23 -17.37 -9.28
C GLN A 127 2.83 -16.45 -8.21
N LEU A 128 2.09 -15.42 -7.77
CA LEU A 128 2.55 -14.49 -6.75
C LEU A 128 2.86 -15.18 -5.42
N ARG A 129 2.08 -16.20 -5.03
CA ARG A 129 2.37 -17.03 -3.85
C ARG A 129 3.69 -17.77 -4.01
N ALA A 130 3.91 -18.45 -5.14
CA ALA A 130 5.16 -19.16 -5.41
C ALA A 130 6.38 -18.22 -5.42
N GLU A 131 6.24 -17.02 -5.99
CA GLU A 131 7.29 -16.00 -5.96
C GLU A 131 7.57 -15.50 -4.54
N THR A 132 6.52 -15.31 -3.73
CA THR A 132 6.65 -14.90 -2.33
C THR A 132 7.40 -15.96 -1.52
N ASP A 133 7.00 -17.23 -1.64
CA ASP A 133 7.65 -18.34 -0.96
C ASP A 133 9.13 -18.44 -1.35
N ALA A 134 9.45 -18.35 -2.65
CA ALA A 134 10.84 -18.35 -3.13
C ALA A 134 11.66 -17.13 -2.66
N THR A 135 11.04 -15.98 -2.42
CA THR A 135 11.74 -14.84 -1.79
C THR A 135 11.95 -15.03 -0.30
N LEU A 136 11.00 -15.66 0.41
CA LEU A 136 11.14 -15.97 1.83
C LEU A 136 12.26 -16.98 2.07
N ASP A 137 12.35 -18.03 1.26
CA ASP A 137 13.43 -19.02 1.34
C ASP A 137 14.80 -18.36 1.14
N ARG A 138 14.94 -17.53 0.10
CA ARG A 138 16.18 -16.76 -0.12
C ARG A 138 16.52 -15.84 1.05
N SER A 139 15.51 -15.22 1.67
CA SER A 139 15.73 -14.38 2.84
C SER A 139 16.23 -15.19 4.03
N ALA A 140 15.74 -16.42 4.22
CA ALA A 140 16.22 -17.32 5.26
C ALA A 140 17.67 -17.75 5.00
N ASP A 141 18.05 -18.02 3.75
CA ASP A 141 19.45 -18.31 3.40
C ASP A 141 20.39 -17.14 3.75
N TRP A 142 20.00 -15.91 3.41
CA TRP A 142 20.77 -14.71 3.75
C TRP A 142 20.86 -14.47 5.25
N GLN A 143 19.78 -14.75 5.98
CA GLN A 143 19.75 -14.69 7.43
C GLN A 143 20.78 -15.66 8.03
N HIS A 144 20.78 -16.92 7.58
CA HIS A 144 21.75 -17.92 8.02
C HIS A 144 23.20 -17.55 7.71
N LEU A 145 23.46 -17.05 6.50
CA LEU A 145 24.81 -16.60 6.14
C LEU A 145 25.27 -15.43 7.01
N ARG A 146 24.39 -14.44 7.25
CA ARG A 146 24.73 -13.31 8.11
C ARG A 146 24.99 -13.75 9.54
N ASP A 147 24.18 -14.67 10.08
CA ASP A 147 24.36 -15.18 11.44
C ASP A 147 25.67 -15.99 11.56
N ALA A 148 26.03 -16.76 10.53
CA ALA A 148 27.33 -17.44 10.47
C ALA A 148 28.51 -16.44 10.42
N LEU A 149 28.42 -15.41 9.58
CA LEU A 149 29.43 -14.35 9.49
C LEU A 149 29.55 -13.58 10.81
N GLN A 150 28.43 -13.29 11.47
CA GLN A 150 28.41 -12.67 12.78
C GLN A 150 29.12 -13.55 13.81
N GLY A 151 28.89 -14.86 13.80
CA GLY A 151 29.61 -15.82 14.64
C GLY A 151 31.13 -15.78 14.42
N TYR A 152 31.59 -15.77 13.16
CA TYR A 152 33.01 -15.62 12.84
C TYR A 152 33.60 -14.27 13.31
N VAL A 153 32.85 -13.18 13.18
CA VAL A 153 33.26 -11.86 13.66
C VAL A 153 33.37 -11.84 15.19
N GLU A 154 32.44 -12.47 15.90
CA GLU A 154 32.49 -12.56 17.36
C GLU A 154 33.64 -13.44 17.85
N GLU A 155 33.87 -14.58 17.22
CA GLU A 155 35.00 -15.48 17.52
C GLU A 155 36.34 -14.76 17.28
N THR A 156 36.48 -14.08 16.13
CA THR A 156 37.69 -13.31 15.82
C THR A 156 37.85 -12.11 16.77
N GLN A 157 36.80 -11.38 17.13
CA GLN A 157 36.85 -10.32 18.12
C GLN A 157 37.19 -10.81 19.54
N GLY A 158 36.79 -12.03 19.91
CA GLY A 158 37.16 -12.65 21.19
C GLY A 158 38.66 -12.96 21.28
N VAL A 159 39.30 -13.25 20.15
CA VAL A 159 40.74 -13.52 20.07
C VAL A 159 41.55 -12.22 19.87
N MET A 160 40.99 -11.27 19.11
CA MET A 160 41.64 -10.02 18.74
C MET A 160 41.51 -8.96 19.83
N GLN A 161 42.65 -8.38 20.21
CA GLN A 161 42.73 -7.21 21.10
C GLN A 161 42.39 -5.90 20.36
N CYS A 162 41.70 -5.96 19.22
CA CYS A 162 41.39 -4.82 18.38
C CYS A 162 39.95 -4.94 17.86
N ARG A 163 39.15 -3.91 18.08
CA ARG A 163 37.79 -3.79 17.58
C ARG A 163 37.71 -2.64 16.59
N LEU A 164 37.21 -2.93 15.40
CA LEU A 164 36.89 -1.91 14.41
C LEU A 164 35.63 -1.13 14.84
N LEU A 165 35.73 0.19 14.94
CA LEU A 165 34.60 1.06 15.30
C LEU A 165 33.93 1.67 14.07
N SER A 166 34.74 2.23 13.16
CA SER A 166 34.24 2.83 11.92
C SER A 166 35.31 2.80 10.82
N VAL A 167 34.85 2.75 9.57
CA VAL A 167 35.68 2.83 8.37
C VAL A 167 35.09 3.94 7.49
N GLY A 168 35.91 4.96 7.20
CA GLY A 168 35.64 5.99 6.22
C GLY A 168 36.52 5.81 4.97
N SER A 169 36.46 6.77 4.05
CA SER A 169 37.25 6.75 2.81
C SER A 169 38.76 6.98 3.02
N SER A 170 39.12 7.71 4.09
CA SER A 170 40.51 8.08 4.40
C SER A 170 40.78 8.07 5.92
N GLU A 171 39.91 7.39 6.66
CA GLU A 171 39.88 7.37 8.12
C GLU A 171 39.42 5.99 8.62
N LEU A 172 40.06 5.51 9.68
CA LEU A 172 39.77 4.25 10.35
C LEU A 172 39.79 4.50 11.86
N CYS A 173 38.69 4.20 12.53
CA CYS A 173 38.61 4.25 13.99
C CYS A 173 38.65 2.83 14.54
N VAL A 174 39.60 2.57 15.43
CA VAL A 174 39.84 1.26 16.03
C VAL A 174 39.97 1.41 17.54
N GLU A 175 39.52 0.40 18.27
CA GLU A 175 39.58 0.32 19.73
C GLU A 175 40.46 -0.87 20.12
N LEU A 176 41.60 -0.60 20.74
CA LEU A 176 42.49 -1.63 21.27
C LEU A 176 42.04 -2.02 22.68
N ARG A 177 41.85 -3.31 22.90
CA ARG A 177 41.41 -3.91 24.16
C ARG A 177 42.55 -4.73 24.75
N PRO A 178 43.28 -4.20 25.74
CA PRO A 178 44.31 -4.97 26.42
C PRO A 178 43.66 -6.17 27.10
N ARG A 179 44.32 -7.34 27.04
CA ARG A 179 43.88 -8.52 27.80
C ARG A 179 44.02 -8.22 29.29
N SER A 180 43.00 -8.56 30.08
CA SER A 180 43.06 -8.46 31.55
C SER A 180 44.25 -9.27 32.06
N CYS A 181 45.32 -8.58 32.41
CA CYS A 181 46.59 -9.20 32.73
C CYS A 181 46.65 -9.49 34.22
N GLY A 182 45.84 -10.45 34.70
CA GLY A 182 45.97 -11.20 35.96
C GLY A 182 46.15 -10.44 37.30
N SER A 183 46.26 -9.12 37.30
CA SER A 183 46.56 -8.30 38.46
C SER A 183 45.26 -7.84 39.12
N THR A 184 45.28 -7.83 40.45
CA THR A 184 44.13 -7.51 41.31
C THR A 184 43.76 -6.02 41.32
N SER A 185 44.44 -5.20 40.51
CA SER A 185 44.32 -3.74 40.51
C SER A 185 43.82 -3.23 39.16
N GLY A 186 42.49 -3.15 39.02
CA GLY A 186 41.82 -2.37 37.97
C GLY A 186 41.88 -2.95 36.56
N GLN A 187 40.77 -2.89 35.82
CA GLN A 187 40.75 -3.22 34.40
C GLN A 187 41.17 -1.98 33.60
N LEU A 188 42.22 -2.10 32.77
CA LEU A 188 42.66 -1.02 31.90
C LEU A 188 41.57 -0.67 30.88
N GLU A 189 41.24 0.62 30.75
CA GLU A 189 40.23 1.03 29.78
C GLU A 189 40.70 0.79 28.32
N PRO A 190 39.80 0.49 27.38
CA PRO A 190 40.14 0.35 25.97
C PRO A 190 40.72 1.63 25.37
N LEU A 191 41.73 1.49 24.51
CA LEU A 191 42.39 2.61 23.84
C LEU A 191 41.75 2.87 22.48
N ARG A 192 41.15 4.03 22.29
CA ARG A 192 40.56 4.41 20.99
C ARG A 192 41.59 5.14 20.14
N LEU A 193 41.77 4.68 18.91
CA LEU A 193 42.72 5.21 17.94
C LEU A 193 41.99 5.67 16.69
N THR A 194 42.48 6.75 16.09
CA THR A 194 42.07 7.24 14.78
C THR A 194 43.27 7.16 13.85
N VAL A 195 43.11 6.47 12.73
CA VAL A 195 44.12 6.36 11.68
C VAL A 195 43.58 7.10 10.47
N THR A 196 44.29 8.12 10.02
CA THR A 196 43.99 8.84 8.77
C THR A 196 45.07 8.53 7.76
N TRP A 197 44.75 8.50 6.47
CA TRP A 197 45.77 8.30 5.43
C TRP A 197 45.60 9.25 4.26
N SER A 198 46.72 9.57 3.63
CA SER A 198 46.77 10.37 2.42
C SER A 198 46.76 9.50 1.16
N PRO A 199 46.50 10.08 -0.03
CA PRO A 199 46.62 9.38 -1.31
C PRO A 199 48.03 8.86 -1.60
N ASP A 200 49.05 9.42 -0.93
CA ASP A 200 50.46 9.06 -1.09
C ASP A 200 50.87 7.83 -0.25
N ASP A 201 49.92 7.02 0.19
CA ASP A 201 50.13 5.79 0.97
C ASP A 201 50.75 5.99 2.37
N HIS A 202 50.59 7.20 2.93
CA HIS A 202 51.08 7.53 4.27
C HIS A 202 49.93 7.63 5.27
N PHE A 203 50.06 6.94 6.40
CA PHE A 203 49.13 7.02 7.51
C PHE A 203 49.61 7.96 8.61
N HIS A 204 48.66 8.49 9.34
CA HIS A 204 48.82 9.19 10.60
C HIS A 204 47.91 8.56 11.64
N LEU A 205 48.51 8.00 12.69
CA LEU A 205 47.81 7.38 13.80
C LEU A 205 47.83 8.32 15.00
N GLN A 206 46.67 8.56 15.58
CA GLN A 206 46.48 9.37 16.78
C GLN A 206 45.62 8.64 17.80
N VAL A 207 46.00 8.74 19.08
CA VAL A 207 45.17 8.30 20.19
C VAL A 207 44.08 9.33 20.46
N TYR A 208 42.83 8.89 20.63
CA TYR A 208 41.72 9.78 20.95
C TYR A 208 41.91 10.40 22.34
N GLN A 209 41.83 11.72 22.43
CA GLN A 209 42.17 12.49 23.64
C GLN A 209 41.26 12.21 24.85
N GLY A 210 40.12 11.54 24.64
CA GLY A 210 39.15 11.17 25.68
C GLY A 210 39.58 10.02 26.61
N THR A 211 40.66 9.27 26.32
CA THR A 211 41.19 8.21 27.21
C THR A 211 42.10 8.77 28.31
N ALA A 212 41.69 9.92 28.88
CA ALA A 212 42.36 10.66 29.96
C ALA A 212 43.81 11.12 29.69
N GLY A 213 44.17 11.46 28.44
CA GLY A 213 45.51 12.00 28.13
C GLY A 213 46.67 11.05 28.46
N LEU A 214 46.38 9.76 28.67
CA LEU A 214 47.31 8.79 29.25
C LEU A 214 48.44 8.41 28.30
N LEU A 215 48.23 8.56 27.00
CA LEU A 215 49.18 8.22 25.96
C LEU A 215 49.16 9.27 24.84
N GLU A 216 50.14 10.17 24.81
CA GLU A 216 50.38 11.08 23.68
C GLU A 216 51.19 10.35 22.60
N VAL A 217 50.59 9.34 21.95
CA VAL A 217 51.23 8.65 20.83
C VAL A 217 50.65 9.15 19.52
N SER A 218 51.55 9.70 18.72
CA SER A 218 51.30 10.12 17.35
C SER A 218 52.34 9.45 16.46
N MET A 219 51.88 8.55 15.59
CA MET A 219 52.76 7.82 14.68
C MET A 219 52.44 8.21 13.23
N LYS A 220 53.47 8.19 12.39
CA LYS A 220 53.36 8.40 10.93
C LYS A 220 54.18 7.34 10.23
N GLY A 221 53.68 6.83 9.11
CA GLY A 221 54.40 5.81 8.35
C GLY A 221 53.70 5.44 7.05
N CYS A 222 54.25 4.46 6.34
CA CYS A 222 53.61 3.85 5.16
C CYS A 222 52.46 2.93 5.62
N LEU A 223 51.34 2.91 4.90
CA LEU A 223 50.16 2.10 5.25
C LEU A 223 50.49 0.60 5.41
N SER A 224 51.47 0.09 4.66
CA SER A 224 51.96 -1.29 4.81
C SER A 224 52.49 -1.64 6.21
N HIS A 225 52.93 -0.64 6.98
CA HIS A 225 53.43 -0.80 8.35
C HIS A 225 52.38 -0.49 9.43
N LEU A 226 51.13 -0.21 9.06
CA LEU A 226 50.09 0.17 10.01
C LEU A 226 49.84 -0.92 11.06
N SER A 227 49.88 -2.20 10.67
CA SER A 227 49.70 -3.32 11.60
C SER A 227 50.80 -3.36 12.67
N ALA A 228 52.05 -3.13 12.28
CA ALA A 228 53.17 -3.04 13.20
C ALA A 228 53.04 -1.84 14.15
N ALA A 229 52.63 -0.68 13.62
CA ALA A 229 52.40 0.51 14.44
C ALA A 229 51.27 0.30 15.47
N LEU A 230 50.16 -0.36 15.08
CA LEU A 230 49.08 -0.69 16.01
C LEU A 230 49.55 -1.66 17.11
N LEU A 231 50.37 -2.65 16.78
CA LEU A 231 50.96 -3.56 17.76
C LEU A 231 51.93 -2.86 18.71
N GLU A 232 52.73 -1.92 18.21
CA GLU A 232 53.64 -1.12 19.03
C GLU A 232 52.87 -0.25 20.03
N VAL A 233 51.82 0.44 19.57
CA VAL A 233 50.92 1.22 20.45
C VAL A 233 50.32 0.33 21.54
N MET A 234 49.83 -0.86 21.16
CA MET A 234 49.24 -1.83 22.07
C MET A 234 50.25 -2.34 23.11
N GLN A 235 51.47 -2.63 22.67
CA GLN A 235 52.56 -3.09 23.54
C GLN A 235 52.98 -1.99 24.52
N CYS A 236 53.16 -0.76 24.05
CA CYS A 236 53.47 0.38 24.89
C CYS A 236 52.38 0.61 25.95
N TYR A 237 51.11 0.58 25.54
CA TYR A 237 49.98 0.77 26.46
C TYR A 237 49.89 -0.34 27.51
N THR A 238 50.08 -1.60 27.12
CA THR A 238 50.04 -2.75 28.03
C THR A 238 51.25 -2.77 28.98
N SER A 239 52.43 -2.35 28.52
CA SER A 239 53.65 -2.30 29.34
C SER A 239 53.56 -1.31 30.51
N GLN A 240 52.71 -0.28 30.37
CA GLN A 240 52.45 0.71 31.40
C GLN A 240 51.11 0.46 32.13
N GLY A 241 50.50 -0.71 31.91
CA GLY A 241 49.13 -1.00 32.30
C GLY A 241 48.85 -0.80 33.79
N GLU A 242 49.70 -1.29 34.70
CA GLU A 242 49.46 -1.15 36.14
C GLU A 242 49.43 0.32 36.60
N MET A 243 50.37 1.14 36.13
CA MET A 243 50.41 2.58 36.41
C MET A 243 49.20 3.30 35.82
N LEU A 244 48.86 3.01 34.56
CA LEU A 244 47.75 3.67 33.88
C LEU A 244 46.41 3.27 34.48
N ALA A 245 46.23 2.01 34.88
CA ALA A 245 45.03 1.53 35.58
C ALA A 245 44.84 2.26 36.92
N GLU A 246 45.93 2.46 37.66
CA GLU A 246 45.90 3.22 38.91
C GLU A 246 45.51 4.68 38.65
N ILE A 247 46.12 5.35 37.66
CA ILE A 247 45.78 6.73 37.30
C ILE A 247 44.32 6.85 36.85
N GLN A 248 43.82 5.91 36.04
CA GLN A 248 42.42 5.84 35.60
C GLN A 248 41.47 5.73 36.79
N ALA A 249 41.77 4.84 37.75
CA ALA A 249 40.97 4.72 38.97
C ALA A 249 40.98 6.01 39.80
N LEU A 250 42.13 6.69 39.89
CA LEU A 250 42.26 7.94 40.65
C LEU A 250 41.54 9.12 39.99
N HIS A 251 41.39 9.15 38.67
CA HIS A 251 40.73 10.25 37.95
C HIS A 251 39.24 10.40 38.32
N SER A 252 38.61 9.32 38.81
CA SER A 252 37.23 9.37 39.34
C SER A 252 37.14 9.96 40.76
N ARG A 253 38.25 9.98 41.50
CA ARG A 253 38.31 10.32 42.94
C ARG A 253 38.99 11.67 43.19
N PHE A 254 39.93 12.06 42.36
CA PHE A 254 40.77 13.24 42.55
C PHE A 254 40.84 14.09 41.27
N ALA A 255 40.97 15.40 41.43
CA ALA A 255 41.24 16.30 40.31
C ALA A 255 42.73 16.19 39.93
N ILE A 256 43.02 15.26 39.03
CA ILE A 256 44.38 14.97 38.56
C ILE A 256 44.51 15.16 37.06
N ASP A 257 45.71 15.56 36.63
CA ASP A 257 46.13 15.65 35.23
C ASP A 257 47.43 14.87 35.06
N TRP A 258 47.49 13.97 34.08
CA TRP A 258 48.67 13.16 33.81
C TRP A 258 49.37 13.65 32.55
N ARG A 259 50.66 13.93 32.66
CA ARG A 259 51.50 14.39 31.55
C ARG A 259 52.48 13.29 31.14
N PRO A 260 52.14 12.46 30.14
CA PRO A 260 52.94 11.28 29.79
C PRO A 260 54.36 11.65 29.37
N GLY A 261 54.55 12.69 28.56
CA GLY A 261 55.87 13.13 28.09
C GLY A 261 56.82 13.59 29.20
N GLN A 262 56.29 14.03 30.35
CA GLN A 262 57.08 14.46 31.52
C GLN A 262 57.05 13.44 32.67
N ARG A 263 56.23 12.40 32.54
CA ARG A 263 55.93 11.41 33.59
C ARG A 263 55.56 12.08 34.91
N LEU A 264 54.69 13.07 34.80
CA LEU A 264 54.28 13.94 35.89
C LEU A 264 52.78 13.81 36.10
N LEU A 265 52.39 13.48 37.33
CA LEU A 265 51.01 13.57 37.79
C LEU A 265 50.83 14.89 38.54
N VAL A 266 49.93 15.73 38.04
CA VAL A 266 49.53 16.99 38.67
C VAL A 266 48.25 16.74 39.45
N PHE A 267 48.28 16.99 40.75
CA PHE A 267 47.12 16.87 41.63
C PHE A 267 46.67 18.24 42.11
N LEU A 268 45.44 18.61 41.76
CA LEU A 268 44.79 19.83 42.23
C LEU A 268 43.99 19.50 43.50
N LYS A 269 44.55 19.82 44.67
CA LYS A 269 43.84 19.59 45.94
C LYS A 269 42.75 20.64 46.16
N THR A 270 43.08 21.91 45.96
CA THR A 270 42.17 23.06 46.07
C THR A 270 42.48 24.05 44.95
N ALA A 271 41.65 25.06 44.76
CA ALA A 271 41.86 26.09 43.73
C ALA A 271 43.22 26.82 43.83
N SER A 272 43.86 26.80 45.00
CA SER A 272 45.17 27.42 45.22
C SER A 272 46.28 26.44 45.59
N SER A 273 46.01 25.13 45.68
CA SER A 273 47.00 24.12 46.08
C SER A 273 47.18 23.05 44.99
N VAL A 274 48.40 22.99 44.43
CA VAL A 274 48.78 22.07 43.36
C VAL A 274 50.00 21.26 43.78
N CYS A 275 49.91 19.94 43.70
CA CYS A 275 50.99 19.01 43.97
C CYS A 275 51.48 18.36 42.67
N ASN A 276 52.78 18.23 42.50
CA ASN A 276 53.40 17.62 41.31
C ASN A 276 54.18 16.38 41.73
N LEU A 277 53.75 15.21 41.27
CA LEU A 277 54.37 13.90 41.56
C LEU A 277 55.10 13.39 40.32
N ARG A 278 56.38 13.05 40.45
CA ARG A 278 57.15 12.32 39.41
C ARG A 278 56.87 10.84 39.55
N VAL A 279 56.68 10.18 38.42
CA VAL A 279 56.59 8.72 38.36
C VAL A 279 57.78 8.18 37.58
N GLU A 280 58.61 7.38 38.25
CA GLU A 280 59.83 6.82 37.67
C GLU A 280 59.55 5.64 36.71
N GLU A 281 60.57 5.27 35.94
CA GLU A 281 60.51 4.14 35.03
C GLU A 281 60.34 2.80 35.74
N GLY A 282 59.41 2.00 35.21
CA GLY A 282 59.04 0.72 35.79
C GLY A 282 58.13 0.81 37.01
N TYR A 283 57.61 1.97 37.40
CA TYR A 283 56.53 2.06 38.40
C TYR A 283 55.29 1.28 37.93
N PRO A 284 54.60 0.50 38.80
CA PRO A 284 54.83 0.37 40.25
C PRO A 284 55.83 -0.72 40.66
N SER A 285 56.27 -1.59 39.74
CA SER A 285 57.09 -2.77 40.06
C SER A 285 58.56 -2.47 40.43
N ARG A 286 59.20 -1.53 39.73
CA ARG A 286 60.64 -1.18 39.90
C ARG A 286 60.90 0.31 40.12
N GLY A 287 59.94 1.16 39.76
CA GLY A 287 60.02 2.61 39.93
C GLY A 287 59.17 3.10 41.10
N THR A 288 59.42 4.32 41.55
CA THR A 288 58.67 4.95 42.64
C THR A 288 57.95 6.23 42.20
N ALA A 289 56.87 6.57 42.91
CA ALA A 289 56.24 7.88 42.81
C ALA A 289 56.86 8.81 43.88
N THR A 290 57.24 10.02 43.50
CA THR A 290 57.90 11.00 44.38
C THR A 290 57.29 12.38 44.24
N LEU A 291 57.08 13.07 45.36
CA LEU A 291 56.61 14.45 45.36
C LEU A 291 57.76 15.40 45.00
N ILE A 292 57.61 16.15 43.91
CA ILE A 292 58.65 17.09 43.42
C ILE A 292 58.39 18.51 43.91
N SER A 293 57.13 18.95 43.92
CA SER A 293 56.80 20.30 44.34
C SER A 293 55.36 20.39 44.80
N VAL A 294 55.14 21.22 45.81
CA VAL A 294 53.83 21.68 46.25
C VAL A 294 53.79 23.19 46.07
N ARG A 295 52.73 23.67 45.43
CA ARG A 295 52.48 25.10 45.27
C ARG A 295 51.22 25.47 46.03
N ARG A 296 51.29 26.52 46.85
CA ARG A 296 50.15 27.10 47.58
C ARG A 296 50.08 28.58 47.24
N ASP A 297 48.93 29.04 46.76
CA ASP A 297 48.71 30.42 46.29
C ASP A 297 49.75 30.89 45.25
N GLY A 298 50.30 29.94 44.48
CA GLY A 298 51.34 30.17 43.48
C GLY A 298 52.78 30.13 44.00
N GLU A 299 52.99 30.10 45.31
CA GLU A 299 54.32 30.02 45.94
C GLU A 299 54.73 28.56 46.22
N LEU A 300 56.03 28.28 46.12
CA LEU A 300 56.59 26.95 46.40
C LEU A 300 56.67 26.72 47.91
N VAL A 301 56.04 25.64 48.37
CA VAL A 301 56.10 25.18 49.76
C VAL A 301 57.28 24.23 49.92
N ASP A 302 57.95 24.29 51.06
CA ASP A 302 59.05 23.36 51.36
C ASP A 302 58.52 21.92 51.48
N ASN A 303 58.96 21.06 50.57
CA ASN A 303 58.58 19.66 50.51
C ASN A 303 59.12 18.85 51.71
N ALA A 304 60.13 19.35 52.43
CA ALA A 304 60.75 18.63 53.55
C ALA A 304 59.77 18.34 54.70
N VAL A 305 58.70 19.14 54.81
CA VAL A 305 57.66 19.00 55.85
C VAL A 305 56.67 17.88 55.51
N LEU A 306 56.54 17.50 54.23
CA LEU A 306 55.61 16.49 53.73
C LEU A 306 56.31 15.15 53.51
N GLN A 307 56.81 14.56 54.59
CA GLN A 307 57.41 13.22 54.54
C GLN A 307 56.36 12.14 54.80
N PRO A 308 56.10 11.23 53.86
CA PRO A 308 55.20 10.13 54.09
C PRO A 308 55.76 9.11 55.09
N PRO A 309 54.90 8.33 55.78
CA PRO A 309 55.33 7.33 56.76
C PRO A 309 56.06 6.12 56.13
N GLN A 310 55.89 5.87 54.82
CA GLN A 310 56.57 4.81 54.08
C GLN A 310 57.44 5.38 52.96
N LYS A 311 58.58 4.73 52.68
CA LYS A 311 59.53 5.17 51.64
C LYS A 311 59.06 4.94 50.21
N THR A 312 58.14 4.00 50.00
CA THR A 312 57.64 3.62 48.67
C THR A 312 56.11 3.60 48.70
N LEU A 313 55.51 4.78 48.52
CA LEU A 313 54.06 4.90 48.38
C LEU A 313 53.65 4.74 46.91
N SER A 314 52.51 4.09 46.71
CA SER A 314 51.76 4.14 45.45
C SER A 314 51.20 5.54 45.20
N LEU A 315 50.78 5.82 43.96
CA LEU A 315 50.12 7.09 43.61
C LEU A 315 48.84 7.27 44.43
N THR A 316 48.10 6.20 44.65
CA THR A 316 46.89 6.20 45.47
C THR A 316 47.19 6.65 46.90
N GLU A 317 48.19 6.04 47.53
CA GLU A 317 48.59 6.38 48.90
C GLU A 317 49.16 7.80 48.99
N TRP A 318 49.90 8.26 47.96
CA TRP A 318 50.36 9.64 47.88
C TRP A 318 49.21 10.63 47.84
N LEU A 319 48.19 10.41 46.99
CA LEU A 319 47.04 11.31 46.90
C LEU A 319 46.20 11.28 48.18
N GLU A 320 46.01 10.11 48.79
CA GLU A 320 45.33 9.99 50.09
C GLU A 320 46.11 10.71 51.21
N PHE A 321 47.44 10.57 51.26
CA PHE A 321 48.29 11.28 52.20
C PHE A 321 48.24 12.79 51.98
N LEU A 322 48.38 13.28 50.74
CA LEU A 322 48.33 14.72 50.44
C LEU A 322 46.93 15.30 50.70
N SER A 323 45.87 14.52 50.48
CA SER A 323 44.51 14.94 50.79
C SER A 323 44.29 15.13 52.30
N SER A 324 44.89 14.28 53.13
CA SER A 324 44.73 14.30 54.60
C SER A 324 45.72 15.22 55.33
N SER A 325 46.97 15.29 54.88
CA SER A 325 48.06 16.05 55.53
C SER A 325 48.00 17.56 55.29
N LEU A 326 47.54 18.01 54.12
CA LEU A 326 47.41 19.43 53.79
C LEU A 326 46.13 20.07 54.37
N ASN A 327 45.64 19.62 55.53
CA ASN A 327 44.48 20.20 56.23
C ASN A 327 44.87 21.33 57.20
N VAL A 328 45.99 22.01 56.90
CA VAL A 328 46.47 23.23 57.58
C VAL A 328 46.87 24.28 56.56
#